data_AF-A0A6N8F2L6-F1
#
_entry.id   AF-A0A6N8F2L6-F1
#
_cell.length_a   1.000
_cell.length_b   1.000
_cell.length_c   1.000
_cell.angle_alpha   90.00
_cell.angle_beta   90.00
_cell.angle_gamma   90.00
#
_symmetry.space_group_name_H-M   'P 1'
#
loop_
_entity.id
_entity.type
_entity.pdbx_description
1 polymer ?
#
loop_
_entity_poly.entity_id
_entity_poly.type
_entity_poly.pdbx_seq_one_letter_code
_entity_poly.pdbx_strand_id
1 'polypeptide(L)'
;MGYRIQFTITDDEHADLKAQAIAEGYPNVAEFCKSRALNGKNTYATLFKEMKEKIEKLNPNDKINEQLNPGEFYLRDIIPTPPALLGRWLYEAVHDGRILHVEHLGNDGTNPEKYRIMEESV
;
A
#
# COMPACT_ATOMS: atom_id res chain seq x y z
N MET A 1 -10.21 -11.02 -23.45
CA MET A 1 -10.71 -9.77 -24.04
C MET A 1 -10.89 -8.76 -22.91
N GLY A 2 -10.27 -7.58 -22.99
CA GLY A 2 -10.39 -6.54 -21.97
C GLY A 2 -11.17 -5.34 -22.52
N TYR A 3 -11.98 -4.70 -21.69
CA TYR A 3 -12.70 -3.47 -22.02
C TYR A 3 -12.17 -2.33 -21.15
N ARG A 4 -12.01 -1.15 -21.75
CA ARG A 4 -11.56 0.07 -21.06
C ARG A 4 -12.77 0.95 -20.78
N ILE A 5 -12.89 1.42 -19.53
CA ILE A 5 -13.89 2.42 -19.12
C ILE A 5 -13.11 3.68 -18.73
N GLN A 6 -13.53 4.83 -19.26
CA GLN A 6 -12.94 6.14 -18.94
C GLN A 6 -14.06 7.14 -18.74
N PHE A 7 -13.92 7.98 -17.73
CA PHE A 7 -14.81 9.12 -17.49
C PHE A 7 -13.95 10.29 -17.02
N THR A 8 -14.44 11.50 -17.28
CA THR A 8 -13.78 12.75 -16.91
C THR A 8 -14.46 13.28 -15.65
N ILE A 9 -13.67 13.76 -14.71
CA ILE A 9 -14.12 14.37 -13.46
C ILE A 9 -13.42 15.71 -13.28
N THR A 10 -14.05 16.59 -12.52
CA THR A 10 -13.49 17.84 -12.04
C THR A 10 -12.50 17.60 -10.89
N ASP A 11 -11.72 18.63 -10.57
CA ASP A 11 -10.77 18.57 -9.44
C ASP A 11 -11.48 18.33 -8.11
N ASP A 12 -12.64 18.95 -7.89
CA ASP A 12 -13.45 18.80 -6.69
C ASP A 12 -13.98 17.36 -6.55
N GLU A 13 -14.49 16.77 -7.64
CA GLU A 13 -14.92 15.37 -7.67
C GLU A 13 -13.76 14.42 -7.44
N HIS A 14 -12.58 14.71 -7.98
CA HIS A 14 -11.38 13.91 -7.74
C HIS A 14 -10.94 13.97 -6.27
N ALA A 15 -10.99 15.14 -5.65
CA ALA A 15 -10.66 15.33 -4.23
C ALA A 15 -11.64 14.55 -3.34
N ASP A 16 -12.95 14.61 -3.63
CA ASP A 16 -13.98 13.87 -2.92
C ASP A 16 -13.79 12.35 -3.07
N LEU A 17 -13.57 11.86 -4.29
CA LEU A 17 -13.28 10.45 -4.54
C LEU A 17 -12.01 9.97 -3.84
N LYS A 18 -10.98 10.82 -3.76
CA LYS A 18 -9.74 10.51 -3.03
C LYS A 18 -10.03 10.39 -1.53
N ALA A 19 -10.81 11.30 -0.96
CA ALA A 19 -11.20 11.24 0.44
C ALA A 19 -12.01 9.97 0.76
N GLN A 20 -12.99 9.63 -0.08
CA GLN A 20 -13.78 8.39 0.05
C GLN A 20 -12.90 7.14 -0.06
N ALA A 21 -12.00 7.09 -1.05
CA ALA A 21 -11.10 5.96 -1.24
C ALA A 21 -10.21 5.74 0.00
N ILE A 22 -9.68 6.82 0.59
CA ILE A 22 -8.87 6.74 1.81
C ILE A 22 -9.71 6.26 2.99
N ALA A 23 -10.90 6.83 3.19
CA ALA A 23 -11.80 6.48 4.29
C ALA A 23 -12.22 5.00 4.25
N GLU A 24 -12.43 4.44 3.06
CA GLU A 24 -12.77 3.03 2.88
C GLU A 24 -11.55 2.09 2.79
N GLY A 25 -10.32 2.64 2.86
CA GLY A 25 -9.08 1.85 2.90
C GLY A 25 -8.58 1.35 1.54
N TYR A 26 -8.98 1.99 0.44
CA TYR A 26 -8.49 1.67 -0.90
C TYR A 26 -7.13 2.31 -1.17
N PRO A 27 -6.29 1.68 -2.02
CA PRO A 27 -4.97 2.22 -2.36
C PRO A 27 -5.05 3.52 -3.14
N ASN A 28 -6.04 3.66 -4.03
CA ASN A 28 -6.22 4.83 -4.90
C ASN A 28 -7.68 4.94 -5.40
N VAL A 29 -7.97 6.05 -6.06
CA VAL A 29 -9.30 6.35 -6.64
C VAL A 29 -9.72 5.32 -7.70
N ALA A 30 -8.79 4.85 -8.55
CA ALA A 30 -9.14 3.92 -9.63
C ALA A 30 -9.62 2.56 -9.09
N GLU A 31 -8.94 2.01 -8.09
CA GLU A 31 -9.33 0.75 -7.45
C GLU A 31 -10.64 0.90 -6.68
N PHE A 32 -10.87 2.06 -6.05
CA PHE A 32 -12.14 2.41 -5.43
C PHE A 32 -13.29 2.45 -6.44
N CYS A 33 -13.15 3.23 -7.52
CA CYS A 33 -14.16 3.33 -8.58
C CYS A 33 -14.43 1.98 -9.23
N LYS A 34 -13.39 1.18 -9.48
CA LYS A 34 -13.51 -0.17 -10.05
C LYS A 34 -14.22 -1.12 -9.09
N SER A 35 -13.90 -1.08 -7.80
CA SER A 35 -14.60 -1.87 -6.78
C SER A 35 -16.08 -1.52 -6.76
N ARG A 36 -16.42 -0.23 -6.75
CA ARG A 36 -17.80 0.25 -6.74
C ARG A 36 -18.56 -0.11 -8.01
N ALA A 37 -17.95 0.03 -9.18
CA ALA A 37 -18.56 -0.34 -10.47
C ALA A 37 -18.75 -1.85 -10.65
N LEU A 38 -17.91 -2.68 -10.01
CA LEU A 38 -17.93 -4.15 -10.14
C LEU A 38 -18.48 -4.87 -8.90
N ASN A 39 -19.16 -4.16 -8.00
CA ASN A 39 -19.74 -4.70 -6.75
C ASN A 39 -18.72 -5.45 -5.88
N GLY A 40 -17.55 -4.86 -5.63
CA GLY A 40 -16.57 -5.38 -4.68
C GLY A 40 -15.79 -6.61 -5.15
N LYS A 41 -15.97 -7.09 -6.39
CA LYS A 41 -15.25 -8.25 -6.93
C LYS A 41 -13.77 -7.99 -7.25
N ASN A 42 -13.19 -6.91 -6.75
CA ASN A 42 -11.85 -6.48 -7.10
C ASN A 42 -10.81 -7.07 -6.14
N THR A 43 -9.90 -7.88 -6.66
CA THR A 43 -8.88 -8.62 -5.90
C THR A 43 -7.76 -7.74 -5.35
N TYR A 44 -7.46 -6.60 -5.99
CA TYR A 44 -6.34 -5.76 -5.61
C TYR A 44 -6.60 -4.90 -4.37
N ALA A 45 -7.84 -4.48 -4.15
CA ALA A 45 -8.23 -3.77 -2.93
C ALA A 45 -8.05 -4.67 -1.69
N THR A 46 -8.48 -5.92 -1.79
CA THR A 46 -8.28 -6.93 -0.75
C THR A 46 -6.80 -7.18 -0.50
N LEU A 47 -6.00 -7.30 -1.56
CA LEU A 47 -4.55 -7.49 -1.43
C LEU A 47 -3.86 -6.31 -0.74
N PHE A 48 -4.25 -5.07 -1.06
CA PHE A 48 -3.72 -3.88 -0.40
C PHE A 48 -4.10 -3.84 1.09
N LYS A 49 -5.34 -4.21 1.42
CA LYS A 49 -5.80 -4.30 2.81
C LYS A 49 -5.02 -5.37 3.58
N GLU A 50 -4.83 -6.55 3.01
CA GLU A 50 -4.03 -7.62 3.62
C GLU A 50 -2.57 -7.18 3.84
N MET A 51 -1.98 -6.51 2.85
CA MET A 51 -0.63 -5.95 2.99
C MET A 51 -0.56 -4.95 4.15
N LYS A 52 -1.50 -4.01 4.21
CA LYS A 52 -1.55 -2.99 5.27
C LYS A 52 -1.72 -3.64 6.65
N GLU A 53 -2.68 -4.56 6.79
CA GLU A 53 -2.91 -5.28 8.06
C GLU A 53 -1.70 -6.10 8.51
N LYS A 54 -0.94 -6.68 7.58
CA LYS A 54 0.30 -7.39 7.92
C LYS A 54 1.37 -6.44 8.40
N ILE A 55 1.56 -5.31 7.72
CA ILE A 55 2.55 -4.29 8.09
C ILE A 55 2.25 -3.73 9.49
N GLU A 56 0.98 -3.41 9.78
CA GLU A 56 0.55 -2.89 11.08
C GLU A 56 0.73 -3.89 12.24
N LYS A 57 0.85 -5.19 11.95
CA LYS A 57 1.09 -6.23 12.96
C LYS A 57 2.58 -6.50 13.21
N LEU A 58 3.49 -5.93 12.42
CA LEU A 58 4.92 -6.11 12.61
C LEU A 58 5.40 -5.29 13.80
N ASN A 59 6.23 -5.88 14.65
CA ASN A 59 6.89 -5.11 15.70
C ASN A 59 8.22 -4.52 15.18
N PRO A 60 8.61 -3.32 15.63
CA PRO A 60 9.91 -2.72 15.32
C PRO A 60 11.11 -3.61 15.69
N ASN A 61 10.93 -4.50 16.66
CA ASN A 61 11.96 -5.42 17.14
C ASN A 61 11.92 -6.79 16.46
N ASP A 62 10.94 -7.05 15.59
CA ASP A 62 10.84 -8.32 14.90
C ASP A 62 11.90 -8.43 13.80
N LYS A 63 12.60 -9.55 13.79
CA LYS A 63 13.55 -9.88 12.72
C LYS A 63 12.82 -10.62 11.60
N ILE A 64 12.40 -9.88 10.59
CA ILE A 64 11.57 -10.38 9.48
C ILE A 64 12.42 -11.17 8.47
N ASN A 65 13.65 -10.73 8.24
CA ASN A 65 14.58 -11.36 7.33
C ASN A 65 15.96 -11.43 7.99
N GLU A 66 16.63 -12.58 7.90
CA GLU A 66 17.94 -12.80 8.54
C GLU A 66 19.01 -11.79 8.09
N GLN A 67 18.87 -11.29 6.85
CA GLN A 67 19.77 -10.33 6.20
C GLN A 67 19.45 -8.87 6.55
N LEU A 68 18.37 -8.62 7.30
CA LEU A 68 17.88 -7.29 7.62
C LEU A 68 18.05 -6.97 9.11
N ASN A 69 18.08 -5.67 9.43
CA ASN A 69 17.99 -5.23 10.82
C ASN A 69 16.57 -5.48 11.36
N PRO A 70 16.38 -5.55 12.70
CA PRO A 70 15.05 -5.61 13.30
C PRO A 70 14.14 -4.49 12.76
N GLY A 71 12.88 -4.84 12.49
CA GLY A 71 11.87 -3.92 11.97
C GLY A 71 12.02 -3.54 10.49
N GLU A 72 13.12 -3.93 9.83
CA GLU A 72 13.27 -3.72 8.39
C GLU A 72 12.63 -4.84 7.58
N PHE A 73 11.99 -4.48 6.47
CA PHE A 73 11.36 -5.42 5.55
C PHE A 73 11.40 -4.94 4.11
N TYR A 74 11.29 -5.90 3.19
CA TYR A 74 10.90 -5.66 1.82
C TYR A 74 9.44 -6.04 1.62
N LEU A 75 8.76 -5.45 0.63
CA LEU A 75 7.38 -5.81 0.31
C LEU A 75 7.18 -7.33 0.07
N ARG A 76 8.18 -7.98 -0.55
CA ARG A 76 8.16 -9.43 -0.82
C ARG A 76 8.14 -10.30 0.43
N ASP A 77 8.63 -9.77 1.55
CA ASP A 77 8.65 -10.47 2.83
C ASP A 77 7.25 -10.45 3.48
N ILE A 78 6.43 -9.45 3.14
CA ILE A 78 5.05 -9.29 3.65
C ILE A 78 4.04 -10.02 2.77
N ILE A 79 4.16 -9.83 1.45
CA ILE A 79 3.32 -10.44 0.44
C ILE A 79 4.23 -11.21 -0.51
N PRO A 80 4.16 -12.56 -0.53
CA PRO A 80 4.92 -13.36 -1.48
C PRO A 80 4.56 -12.95 -2.91
N THR A 81 5.57 -12.73 -3.76
CA THR A 81 5.39 -12.34 -5.18
C THR A 81 4.46 -11.14 -5.38
N PRO A 82 4.81 -9.96 -4.83
CA PRO A 82 3.94 -8.81 -4.89
C PRO A 82 3.83 -8.29 -6.34
N PRO A 83 2.63 -7.93 -6.81
CA PRO A 83 2.49 -7.25 -8.10
C PRO A 83 3.13 -5.86 -8.03
N ALA A 84 3.72 -5.39 -9.13
CA ALA A 84 4.43 -4.11 -9.18
C ALA A 84 3.58 -2.91 -8.72
N LEU A 85 2.26 -2.95 -8.96
CA LEU A 85 1.32 -1.94 -8.50
C LEU A 85 1.25 -1.82 -6.97
N LEU A 86 1.38 -2.95 -6.26
CA LEU A 86 1.32 -2.97 -4.80
C LEU A 86 2.50 -2.22 -4.17
N GLY A 87 3.69 -2.33 -4.76
CA GLY A 87 4.88 -1.58 -4.32
C GLY A 87 4.72 -0.08 -4.50
N ARG A 88 4.13 0.35 -5.62
CA ARG A 88 3.79 1.77 -5.81
C ARG A 88 2.79 2.27 -4.77
N TRP A 89 1.75 1.49 -4.48
CA TRP A 89 0.74 1.88 -3.48
C TRP A 89 1.29 1.89 -2.06
N LEU A 90 2.21 0.98 -1.72
CA LEU A 90 2.91 1.01 -0.43
C LEU A 90 3.71 2.32 -0.29
N TYR A 91 4.52 2.66 -1.29
CA TYR A 91 5.28 3.90 -1.30
C TYR A 91 4.39 5.14 -1.12
N GLU A 92 3.32 5.25 -1.94
CA GLU A 92 2.35 6.35 -1.86
C GLU A 92 1.65 6.38 -0.49
N ALA A 93 1.28 5.23 0.07
CA ALA A 93 0.61 5.16 1.36
C ALA A 93 1.52 5.55 2.54
N VAL A 94 2.79 5.17 2.50
CA VAL A 94 3.79 5.59 3.50
C VAL A 94 4.04 7.10 3.40
N HIS A 95 4.24 7.62 2.19
CA HIS A 95 4.49 9.04 1.97
C HIS A 95 3.27 9.92 2.33
N ASP A 96 2.06 9.44 2.09
CA ASP A 96 0.81 10.13 2.48
C ASP A 96 0.48 9.97 3.98
N GLY A 97 1.26 9.22 4.76
CA GLY A 97 1.00 8.94 6.18
C GLY A 97 -0.20 8.02 6.44
N ARG A 98 -0.65 7.26 5.43
CA ARG A 98 -1.77 6.30 5.51
C ARG A 98 -1.39 4.98 6.17
N ILE A 99 -0.09 4.69 6.24
CA ILE A 99 0.50 3.61 7.03
C ILE A 99 1.41 4.29 8.04
N LEU A 100 1.00 4.24 9.31
CA LEU A 100 1.71 4.91 10.40
C LEU A 100 2.95 4.11 10.78
N HIS A 101 3.94 4.80 11.35
CA HIS A 101 5.15 4.19 11.91
C HIS A 101 5.97 3.37 10.90
N VAL A 102 5.92 3.73 9.63
CA VAL A 102 6.77 3.11 8.59
C VAL A 102 7.60 4.19 7.93
N GLU A 103 8.91 3.97 7.86
CA GLU A 103 9.86 4.79 7.15
C GLU A 103 10.30 4.09 5.86
N HIS A 104 10.35 4.83 4.76
CA HIS A 104 10.94 4.36 3.51
C HIS A 104 12.45 4.63 3.53
N LEU A 105 13.25 3.55 3.47
CA LEU A 105 14.71 3.62 3.53
C LEU A 105 15.36 3.71 2.14
N GLY A 106 14.57 3.60 1.07
CA GLY A 106 15.05 3.65 -0.31
C GLY A 106 15.49 2.29 -0.87
N ASN A 107 16.30 2.35 -1.91
CA ASN A 107 16.76 1.21 -2.69
C ASN A 107 18.27 1.30 -2.93
N ASP A 108 19.00 0.24 -2.58
CA ASP A 108 20.46 0.13 -2.76
C ASP A 108 20.88 -0.26 -4.20
N GLY A 109 20.01 -0.08 -5.19
CA GLY A 109 20.21 -0.38 -6.61
C GLY A 109 20.16 -1.86 -6.99
N THR A 110 20.28 -2.77 -6.02
CA THR A 110 20.28 -4.23 -6.24
C THR A 110 19.05 -4.92 -5.66
N ASN A 111 18.40 -4.31 -4.66
CA ASN A 111 17.27 -4.87 -3.95
C ASN A 111 15.99 -4.08 -4.23
N PRO A 112 14.79 -4.66 -4.02
CA PRO A 112 13.56 -3.89 -4.03
C PRO A 112 13.54 -2.84 -2.90
N GLU A 113 12.64 -1.87 -3.02
CA GLU A 113 12.44 -0.79 -2.02
C GLU A 113 12.36 -1.35 -0.59
N LYS A 114 13.13 -0.75 0.31
CA LYS A 114 13.28 -1.15 1.71
C LYS A 114 12.50 -0.23 2.63
N TYR A 115 11.90 -0.81 3.65
CA TYR A 115 11.08 -0.11 4.64
C TYR A 115 11.50 -0.52 6.05
N ARG A 116 11.21 0.33 7.04
CA ARG A 116 11.43 0.05 8.45
C ARG A 116 10.22 0.46 9.28
N ILE A 117 9.81 -0.40 10.21
CA ILE A 117 8.86 -0.05 11.26
C ILE A 117 9.58 0.77 12.32
N MET A 118 9.03 1.94 12.63
CA MET A 118 9.52 2.85 13.65
C MET A 118 8.91 2.50 15.00
N GLU A 119 9.69 2.58 16.09
CA GLU A 119 9.13 2.51 17.44
C GLU A 119 8.22 3.72 17.69
N GLU A 120 7.04 3.50 18.27
CA GLU A 120 6.27 4.59 18.87
C GLU A 120 7.10 5.18 20.02
N SER A 121 7.68 6.35 19.79
CA SER A 121 8.29 7.15 20.86
C SER A 121 7.16 7.62 21.78
N VAL A 122 7.00 6.91 22.90
CA VAL A 122 6.13 7.25 24.05
C VAL A 122 6.57 8.57 24.68
#